data_AF-A0A8T3Q935-F1
#
_entry.id   AF-A0A8T3Q935-F1
#
_cell.length_a   1.000
_cell.length_b   1.000
_cell.length_c   1.000
_cell.angle_alpha   90.00
_cell.angle_beta   90.00
_cell.angle_gamma   90.00
#
_symmetry.space_group_name_H-M   'P 1'
#
loop_
_entity.id
_entity.type
_entity.pdbx_description
1 polymer ?
#
loop_
_entity_poly.entity_id
_entity_poly.type
_entity_poly.pdbx_seq_one_letter_code
_entity_poly.pdbx_strand_id
1 'polypeptide(L)'
;MVWNLTKRTFEIQKKQDGALKKKRLIFVKIFMTIYGICFIFGGLRHWLDIMHAGILPYTGIPPFFNFYLTSLAILDFMVVIMLLLRPIHGLIFAVIIMASDLLIDFHLSKTYWHTSLFENIGLQLLAMFGIFLFFTAPFIIKCIIREQQQNQ
;
A
#
# COMPACT_ATOMS: atom_id res chain seq x y z
N MET A 1 29.75 -10.23 43.67
CA MET A 1 29.73 -8.96 42.90
C MET A 1 29.36 -9.18 41.42
N VAL A 2 29.95 -10.16 40.73
CA VAL A 2 29.70 -10.46 39.30
C VAL A 2 28.22 -10.80 38.98
N TRP A 3 27.55 -11.59 39.81
CA TRP A 3 26.14 -11.99 39.61
C TRP A 3 25.15 -10.81 39.48
N ASN A 4 25.37 -9.72 40.23
CA ASN A 4 24.50 -8.55 40.16
C ASN A 4 24.72 -7.72 38.89
N LEU A 5 25.90 -7.78 38.27
CA LEU A 5 26.19 -7.10 37.01
C LEU A 5 25.50 -7.81 35.84
N THR A 6 25.55 -9.14 35.80
CA THR A 6 24.94 -9.95 34.72
C THR A 6 23.41 -9.86 34.73
N LYS A 7 22.80 -9.84 35.91
CA LYS A 7 21.34 -9.65 36.02
C LYS A 7 20.93 -8.25 35.55
N ARG A 8 21.74 -7.23 35.85
CA ARG A 8 21.48 -5.84 35.44
C ARG A 8 21.62 -5.65 33.94
N THR A 9 22.62 -6.26 33.30
CA THR A 9 22.77 -6.19 31.84
C THR A 9 21.62 -6.89 31.11
N PHE A 10 21.17 -8.04 31.63
CA PHE A 10 20.02 -8.77 31.07
C PHE A 10 18.72 -7.94 31.15
N GLU A 11 18.44 -7.31 32.29
CA GLU A 11 17.26 -6.44 32.45
C GLU A 11 17.31 -5.21 31.52
N ILE A 12 18.48 -4.59 31.36
CA ILE A 12 18.66 -3.47 30.43
C ILE A 12 18.40 -3.91 28.98
N GLN A 13 18.96 -5.06 28.59
CA GLN A 13 18.79 -5.59 27.24
C GLN A 13 17.34 -5.95 26.94
N LYS A 14 16.66 -6.64 27.86
CA LYS A 14 15.23 -6.95 27.74
C LYS A 14 14.36 -5.69 27.60
N LYS A 15 14.67 -4.63 28.36
CA LYS A 15 13.96 -3.34 28.26
C LYS A 15 14.21 -2.64 26.92
N GLN A 16 15.44 -2.69 26.41
CA GLN A 16 15.80 -2.14 25.09
C GLN A 16 15.13 -2.90 23.96
N ASP A 17 15.12 -4.23 24.00
CA ASP A 17 14.45 -5.09 23.01
C ASP A 17 12.94 -4.83 22.97
N GLY A 18 12.31 -4.69 24.14
CA GLY A 18 10.89 -4.33 24.25
C GLY A 18 10.58 -2.93 23.67
N ALA A 19 11.45 -1.95 23.93
CA ALA A 19 11.30 -0.61 23.35
C ALA A 19 11.46 -0.60 21.82
N LEU A 20 12.42 -1.36 21.30
CA LEU A 20 12.65 -1.50 19.86
C LEU A 20 11.47 -2.17 19.15
N LYS A 21 10.93 -3.24 19.75
CA LYS A 21 9.72 -3.92 19.30
C LYS A 21 8.54 -2.97 19.21
N LYS A 22 8.30 -2.17 20.26
CA LYS A 22 7.24 -1.16 20.26
C LYS A 22 7.41 -0.13 19.14
N LYS A 23 8.64 0.36 18.91
CA LYS A 23 8.94 1.31 17.82
C LYS A 23 8.65 0.69 16.45
N ARG A 24 9.06 -0.56 16.21
CA ARG A 24 8.77 -1.30 14.96
C ARG A 24 7.28 -1.46 14.71
N LEU A 25 6.51 -1.83 15.74
CA LEU A 25 5.06 -1.98 15.62
C LEU A 25 4.37 -0.65 15.28
N ILE A 26 4.77 0.45 15.93
CA ILE A 26 4.25 1.78 15.61
C ILE A 26 4.61 2.15 14.17
N PHE A 27 5.86 1.92 13.76
CA PHE A 27 6.32 2.16 12.41
C PHE A 27 5.49 1.39 11.38
N VAL A 28 5.31 0.09 11.54
CA VAL A 28 4.48 -0.74 10.66
C VAL A 28 3.06 -0.21 10.58
N LYS A 29 2.44 0.13 11.72
CA LYS A 29 1.08 0.68 11.75
C LYS A 29 0.95 1.99 10.97
N ILE A 30 1.91 2.91 11.10
CA ILE A 30 1.90 4.19 10.38
C ILE A 30 1.88 3.94 8.87
N PHE A 31 2.78 3.10 8.35
CA PHE A 31 2.84 2.81 6.92
C PHE A 31 1.58 2.11 6.42
N MET A 32 1.07 1.14 7.16
CA MET A 32 -0.17 0.45 6.82
C MET A 32 -1.37 1.41 6.77
N THR A 33 -1.45 2.36 7.70
CA THR A 33 -2.48 3.41 7.69
C THR A 33 -2.33 4.32 6.48
N ILE A 34 -1.11 4.76 6.15
CA ILE A 34 -0.86 5.60 4.96
C ILE A 34 -1.29 4.85 3.70
N TYR A 35 -0.89 3.59 3.53
CA TYR A 35 -1.30 2.77 2.40
C TYR A 35 -2.82 2.65 2.32
N GLY A 36 -3.47 2.34 3.44
CA GLY A 36 -4.93 2.22 3.51
C GLY A 36 -5.64 3.51 3.08
N ILE A 37 -5.19 4.66 3.57
CA ILE A 37 -5.75 5.97 3.19
C ILE A 37 -5.57 6.21 1.69
N CYS A 38 -4.38 6.00 1.14
CA CYS A 38 -4.12 6.20 -0.29
C CYS A 38 -4.98 5.29 -1.18
N PHE A 39 -5.14 4.01 -0.83
CA PHE A 39 -6.03 3.09 -1.55
C PHE A 39 -7.50 3.50 -1.44
N ILE A 40 -7.96 3.99 -0.27
CA ILE A 40 -9.33 4.54 -0.15
C ILE A 40 -9.53 5.70 -1.11
N PHE A 41 -8.59 6.65 -1.19
CA PHE A 41 -8.68 7.77 -2.13
C PHE A 41 -8.67 7.33 -3.59
N GLY A 42 -7.84 6.33 -3.96
CA GLY A 42 -7.86 5.70 -5.29
C GLY A 42 -9.23 5.10 -5.62
N GLY A 43 -9.75 4.27 -4.71
CA GLY A 43 -11.05 3.63 -4.89
C GLY A 43 -12.20 4.64 -4.99
N LEU A 44 -12.18 5.69 -4.17
CA LEU A 44 -13.15 6.79 -4.22
C LEU A 44 -13.11 7.52 -5.57
N ARG A 45 -11.93 7.73 -6.16
CA ARG A 45 -11.82 8.33 -7.51
C ARG A 45 -12.56 7.49 -8.54
N HIS A 46 -12.34 6.17 -8.56
CA HIS A 46 -13.05 5.29 -9.49
C HIS A 46 -14.56 5.24 -9.23
N TRP A 47 -15.00 5.31 -7.97
CA TRP A 47 -16.41 5.45 -7.64
C TRP A 47 -17.00 6.77 -8.15
N LEU A 48 -16.28 7.88 -8.03
CA LEU A 48 -16.72 9.17 -8.56
C LEU A 48 -16.87 9.10 -10.08
N ASP A 49 -15.95 8.46 -10.80
CA ASP A 49 -16.05 8.26 -12.24
C ASP A 49 -17.33 7.46 -12.58
N ILE A 50 -17.61 6.37 -11.85
CA ILE A 50 -18.81 5.55 -12.02
C ILE A 50 -20.09 6.34 -11.70
N MET A 51 -20.09 7.17 -10.65
CA MET A 51 -21.24 7.98 -10.27
C MET A 51 -21.56 9.07 -11.30
N HIS A 52 -20.55 9.67 -11.93
CA HIS A 52 -20.75 10.73 -12.91
C HIS A 52 -21.08 10.23 -14.31
N ALA A 53 -20.48 9.12 -14.75
CA ALA A 53 -20.59 8.64 -16.13
C ALA A 53 -21.22 7.25 -16.28
N GLY A 54 -21.63 6.62 -15.17
CA GLY A 54 -22.27 5.30 -15.15
C GLY A 54 -21.28 4.13 -15.06
N ILE A 55 -21.82 2.92 -15.14
CA ILE A 55 -21.01 1.70 -15.21
C ILE A 55 -20.25 1.72 -16.54
N LEU A 56 -18.94 1.44 -16.48
CA LEU A 56 -17.99 1.57 -17.59
C LEU A 56 -17.80 3.03 -18.08
N PRO A 57 -17.37 3.95 -17.20
CA PRO A 57 -17.38 5.39 -17.47
C PRO A 57 -16.37 5.84 -18.55
N TYR A 58 -15.36 5.03 -18.85
CA TYR A 58 -14.26 5.41 -19.73
C TYR A 58 -14.58 5.14 -21.21
N THR A 59 -15.18 6.11 -21.89
CA THR A 59 -15.45 6.04 -23.35
C THR A 59 -14.19 6.34 -24.17
N GLY A 60 -14.04 5.69 -25.33
CA GLY A 60 -12.90 5.94 -26.24
C GLY A 60 -11.66 5.07 -25.98
N ILE A 61 -11.75 4.10 -25.06
CA ILE A 61 -10.72 3.09 -24.80
C ILE A 61 -11.28 1.67 -25.02
N PRO A 62 -10.42 0.66 -25.25
CA PRO A 62 -10.86 -0.72 -25.38
C PRO A 62 -11.66 -1.20 -24.16
N PRO A 63 -12.72 -2.01 -24.35
CA PRO A 63 -13.59 -2.44 -23.26
C PRO A 63 -12.86 -3.10 -22.09
N PHE A 64 -11.81 -3.87 -22.38
CA PHE A 64 -10.99 -4.55 -21.37
C PHE A 64 -10.38 -3.57 -20.34
N PHE A 65 -9.84 -2.43 -20.79
CA PHE A 65 -9.28 -1.43 -19.87
C PHE A 65 -10.37 -0.76 -19.05
N ASN A 66 -11.53 -0.49 -19.64
CA ASN A 66 -12.65 0.11 -18.94
C ASN A 66 -13.18 -0.83 -17.83
N PHE A 67 -13.31 -2.14 -18.11
CA PHE A 67 -13.66 -3.13 -17.09
C PHE A 67 -12.63 -3.16 -15.95
N TYR A 68 -11.34 -3.15 -16.28
CA TYR A 68 -10.29 -3.14 -15.28
C TYR A 68 -10.36 -1.89 -14.40
N LEU A 69 -10.40 -0.69 -14.99
CA LEU A 69 -10.48 0.57 -14.24
C LEU A 69 -11.76 0.66 -13.39
N THR A 70 -12.88 0.17 -13.91
CA THR A 70 -14.14 0.08 -13.15
C THR A 70 -14.00 -0.87 -11.97
N SER A 71 -13.28 -1.99 -12.14
CA SER A 71 -13.08 -2.97 -11.06
C SER A 71 -12.19 -2.44 -9.92
N LEU A 72 -11.30 -1.47 -10.19
CA LEU A 72 -10.46 -0.84 -9.16
C LEU A 72 -11.27 -0.17 -8.05
N ALA A 73 -12.47 0.33 -8.38
CA ALA A 73 -13.43 0.85 -7.40
C ALA A 73 -13.78 -0.15 -6.28
N ILE A 74 -13.58 -1.45 -6.51
CA ILE A 74 -13.77 -2.51 -5.52
C ILE A 74 -12.42 -3.07 -5.04
N LEU A 75 -11.48 -3.30 -5.97
CA LEU A 75 -10.17 -3.90 -5.65
C LEU A 75 -9.39 -3.05 -4.64
N ASP A 76 -9.46 -1.72 -4.72
CA ASP A 76 -8.76 -0.83 -3.80
C ASP A 76 -9.26 -0.97 -2.36
N PHE A 77 -10.58 -1.08 -2.15
CA PHE A 77 -11.11 -1.36 -0.80
C PHE A 77 -10.78 -2.79 -0.35
N MET A 78 -10.73 -3.74 -1.28
CA MET A 78 -10.30 -5.10 -0.96
C MET A 78 -8.84 -5.14 -0.50
N VAL A 79 -7.95 -4.32 -1.09
CA VAL A 79 -6.58 -4.12 -0.57
C VAL A 79 -6.61 -3.63 0.87
N VAL A 80 -7.41 -2.60 1.18
CA VAL A 80 -7.53 -2.05 2.54
C VAL A 80 -7.99 -3.12 3.53
N ILE A 81 -9.02 -3.89 3.17
CA ILE A 81 -9.53 -4.99 4.00
C ILE A 81 -8.44 -6.05 4.22
N MET A 82 -7.71 -6.43 3.17
CA MET A 82 -6.62 -7.41 3.30
C MET A 82 -5.45 -6.89 4.12
N LEU A 83 -5.12 -5.59 4.03
CA LEU A 83 -4.10 -4.96 4.88
C LEU A 83 -4.46 -5.07 6.37
N LEU A 84 -5.75 -4.98 6.72
CA LEU A 84 -6.22 -5.13 8.09
C LEU A 84 -6.27 -6.59 8.56
N LEU A 85 -6.79 -7.51 7.72
CA LEU A 85 -7.03 -8.90 8.10
C LEU A 85 -5.80 -9.79 7.96
N ARG A 86 -5.01 -9.60 6.90
CA ARG A 86 -3.84 -10.43 6.56
C ARG A 86 -2.69 -9.55 6.05
N PRO A 87 -1.99 -8.81 6.92
CA PRO A 87 -1.06 -7.74 6.54
C PRO A 87 -0.03 -8.09 5.46
N ILE A 88 0.61 -9.26 5.52
CA ILE A 88 1.59 -9.69 4.52
C ILE A 88 0.94 -9.92 3.16
N HIS A 89 -0.19 -10.64 3.13
CA HIS A 89 -0.91 -10.92 1.89
C HIS A 89 -1.54 -9.64 1.32
N GLY A 90 -2.06 -8.77 2.19
CA GLY A 90 -2.56 -7.45 1.82
C GLY A 90 -1.48 -6.56 1.21
N LEU A 91 -0.25 -6.58 1.73
CA LEU A 91 0.87 -5.83 1.16
C LEU A 91 1.29 -6.37 -0.22
N ILE A 92 1.34 -7.69 -0.39
CA ILE A 92 1.62 -8.29 -1.69
C ILE A 92 0.54 -7.89 -2.69
N PHE A 93 -0.73 -7.98 -2.28
CA PHE A 93 -1.87 -7.61 -3.11
C PHE A 93 -1.86 -6.11 -3.46
N ALA A 94 -1.56 -5.24 -2.49
CA ALA A 94 -1.38 -3.81 -2.70
C ALA A 94 -0.32 -3.51 -3.77
N VAL A 95 0.84 -4.19 -3.70
CA VAL A 95 1.91 -4.02 -4.68
C VAL A 95 1.45 -4.46 -6.08
N ILE A 96 0.73 -5.57 -6.17
CA ILE A 96 0.21 -6.07 -7.46
C ILE A 96 -0.78 -5.07 -8.06
N ILE A 97 -1.79 -4.65 -7.29
CA ILE A 97 -2.82 -3.70 -7.77
C ILE A 97 -2.19 -2.36 -8.16
N MET A 98 -1.30 -1.82 -7.33
CA MET A 98 -0.61 -0.57 -7.63
C MET A 98 0.25 -0.66 -8.90
N ALA A 99 0.94 -1.78 -9.11
CA ALA A 99 1.74 -1.98 -10.31
C ALA A 99 0.88 -2.05 -11.56
N SER A 100 -0.22 -2.81 -11.54
CA SER A 100 -1.12 -2.92 -12.69
C SER A 100 -1.87 -1.61 -12.96
N ASP A 101 -2.28 -0.90 -11.92
CA ASP A 101 -2.96 0.40 -12.04
C ASP A 101 -2.04 1.44 -12.67
N LEU A 102 -0.84 1.63 -12.11
CA LEU A 102 0.16 2.56 -12.65
C LEU A 102 0.52 2.25 -14.12
N LEU A 103 0.67 0.96 -14.48
CA LEU A 103 0.97 0.56 -15.85
C LEU A 103 -0.18 0.89 -16.82
N ILE A 104 -1.42 0.60 -16.42
CA ILE A 104 -2.60 0.83 -17.25
C ILE A 104 -2.87 2.33 -17.39
N ASP A 105 -2.85 3.10 -16.30
CA ASP A 105 -3.06 4.54 -16.34
C ASP A 105 -1.96 5.24 -17.16
N PHE A 106 -0.70 4.80 -17.06
CA PHE A 106 0.38 5.35 -17.90
C PHE A 106 0.19 5.01 -19.38
N HIS A 107 -0.20 3.77 -19.70
CA HIS A 107 -0.50 3.35 -21.07
C HIS A 107 -1.66 4.15 -21.66
N LEU A 108 -2.76 4.29 -20.92
CA LEU A 108 -3.94 5.02 -21.36
C LEU A 108 -3.68 6.52 -21.54
N SER A 109 -2.93 7.12 -20.61
CA SER A 109 -2.50 8.52 -20.69
C SER A 109 -1.72 8.78 -21.98
N LYS A 110 -0.79 7.90 -22.33
CA LYS A 110 0.04 8.07 -23.54
C LYS A 110 -0.73 7.78 -24.83
N THR A 111 -1.52 6.72 -24.86
CA THR A 111 -2.09 6.19 -26.11
C THR A 111 -3.44 6.82 -26.46
N TYR A 112 -4.28 7.13 -25.46
CA TYR A 112 -5.66 7.56 -25.69
C TYR A 112 -5.92 9.00 -25.26
N TRP A 113 -5.39 9.41 -24.10
CA TRP A 113 -5.63 10.78 -23.59
C TRP A 113 -4.60 11.80 -24.08
N HIS A 114 -3.49 11.32 -24.66
CA HIS A 114 -2.38 12.15 -25.15
C HIS A 114 -1.84 13.14 -24.11
N THR A 115 -1.94 12.79 -22.82
CA THR A 115 -1.41 13.58 -21.70
C THR A 115 -0.09 13.01 -21.23
N SER A 116 0.85 13.90 -20.89
CA SER A 116 2.11 13.51 -20.25
C SER A 116 1.95 13.33 -18.74
N LEU A 117 2.91 12.64 -18.12
CA LEU A 117 2.97 12.50 -16.65
C LEU A 117 3.03 13.87 -15.96
N PHE A 118 3.62 14.89 -16.58
CA PHE A 118 3.75 16.23 -15.99
C PHE A 118 2.49 17.08 -16.12
N GLU A 119 1.54 16.68 -16.98
CA GLU A 119 0.27 17.39 -17.18
C GLU A 119 -0.86 16.80 -16.34
N ASN A 120 -0.79 15.50 -16.02
CA ASN A 120 -1.84 14.79 -15.30
C ASN A 120 -1.49 14.63 -13.82
N ILE A 121 -2.07 15.50 -12.97
CA ILE A 121 -1.85 15.47 -11.52
C ILE A 121 -2.28 14.16 -10.87
N GLY A 122 -3.32 13.49 -11.39
CA GLY A 122 -3.76 12.19 -10.90
C GLY A 122 -2.69 11.12 -11.12
N LEU A 123 -2.10 11.10 -12.32
CA LEU A 123 -1.00 10.19 -12.66
C LEU A 123 0.27 10.49 -11.85
N GLN A 124 0.55 11.76 -11.53
CA GLN A 124 1.67 12.12 -10.64
C GLN A 124 1.47 11.57 -9.24
N LEU A 125 0.31 11.79 -8.65
CA LEU A 125 0.00 11.30 -7.31
C LEU A 125 0.03 9.77 -7.26
N LEU A 126 -0.52 9.10 -8.28
CA LEU A 126 -0.46 7.65 -8.42
C LEU A 126 0.99 7.16 -8.50
N ALA A 127 1.82 7.80 -9.34
CA ALA A 127 3.23 7.44 -9.48
C ALA A 127 4.02 7.67 -8.18
N MET A 128 3.81 8.78 -7.48
CA MET A 128 4.44 9.08 -6.20
C MET A 128 4.07 8.05 -5.14
N PHE A 129 2.78 7.69 -5.07
CA PHE A 129 2.32 6.65 -4.16
C PHE A 129 2.88 5.27 -4.52
N GLY A 130 2.90 4.93 -5.80
CA GLY A 130 3.49 3.67 -6.29
C GLY A 130 4.97 3.54 -5.92
N ILE A 131 5.77 4.57 -6.19
CA ILE A 131 7.18 4.62 -5.78
C ILE A 131 7.30 4.42 -4.27
N PHE A 132 6.55 5.20 -3.49
CA PHE A 132 6.56 5.09 -2.03
C PHE A 132 6.25 3.65 -1.57
N LEU A 133 5.18 3.04 -2.09
CA LEU A 133 4.76 1.69 -1.76
C LEU A 133 5.82 0.65 -2.14
N PHE A 134 6.36 0.68 -3.36
CA PHE A 134 7.32 -0.31 -3.84
C PHE A 134 8.62 -0.31 -3.05
N PHE A 135 9.11 0.86 -2.64
CA PHE A 135 10.31 0.96 -1.82
C PHE A 135 10.08 0.48 -0.39
N THR A 136 8.91 0.76 0.19
CA THR A 136 8.68 0.58 1.63
C THR A 136 8.04 -0.77 1.96
N ALA A 137 7.20 -1.33 1.08
CA ALA A 137 6.54 -2.63 1.25
C ALA A 137 7.49 -3.80 1.60
N PRO A 138 8.62 -4.04 0.91
CA PRO A 138 9.51 -5.16 1.25
C PRO A 138 10.14 -5.00 2.63
N PHE A 139 10.38 -3.77 3.08
CA PHE A 139 10.89 -3.49 4.42
C PHE A 139 9.82 -3.78 5.48
N ILE A 140 8.58 -3.34 5.25
CA ILE A 140 7.45 -3.60 6.15
C ILE A 140 7.17 -5.10 6.27
N ILE A 141 7.17 -5.84 5.16
CA ILE A 141 7.00 -7.31 5.17
C ILE A 141 8.07 -7.98 6.03
N LYS A 142 9.35 -7.61 5.85
CA LYS A 142 10.45 -8.12 6.67
C LYS A 142 10.26 -7.80 8.16
N CYS A 143 9.80 -6.59 8.48
CA CYS A 143 9.50 -6.21 9.86
C CYS A 143 8.40 -7.07 10.49
N ILE A 144 7.32 -7.32 9.75
CA ILE A 144 6.17 -8.14 10.22
C ILE A 144 6.60 -9.60 10.44
N ILE A 145 7.34 -10.21 9.50
CA ILE A 145 7.83 -11.59 9.62
C ILE A 145 8.71 -11.75 10.86
N ARG A 146 9.63 -10.80 11.10
CA ARG A 146 10.48 -10.81 12.30
C ARG A 146 9.68 -10.70 13.60
N GLU A 147 8.59 -9.94 13.63
CA GLU A 147 7.70 -9.87 14.80
C GLU A 147 6.99 -11.20 15.04
N GLN A 148 6.53 -11.88 13.99
CA GLN A 148 5.86 -13.17 14.11
C GLN A 148 6.79 -14.25 14.65
N GLN A 149 8.04 -14.29 14.20
CA GLN A 149 9.07 -15.23 14.70
C GLN A 149 9.44 -14.99 16.17
N GLN A 150 9.33 -13.75 16.66
CA GLN A 150 9.63 -13.42 18.07
C GLN A 150 8.48 -13.72 19.04
N ASN A 151 7.29 -14.08 18.52
CA ASN A 151 6.11 -14.41 19.31
C ASN A 151 5.76 -15.91 19.29
N GLN A 152 6.52 -16.71 18.53
CA GLN A 152 6.47 -18.17 18.54
C GLN A 152 7.52 -18.71 19.51
#